data_AF-A0A0F9AB99-F1
#
_entry.id   AF-A0A0F9AB99-F1
#
_cell.length_a   1.000
_cell.length_b   1.000
_cell.length_c   1.000
_cell.angle_alpha   90.00
_cell.angle_beta   90.00
_cell.angle_gamma   90.00
#
_symmetry.space_group_name_H-M   'P 1'
#
loop_
_entity.id
_entity.type
_entity.pdbx_description
1 polymer ?
#
loop_
_entity_poly.entity_id
_entity_poly.type
_entity_poly.pdbx_seq_one_letter_code
_entity_poly.pdbx_strand_id
1 'polypeptide(L)'
;MGLVNRVVPQESLEEYVNGYVENIAGNAPLTIRAAKIVIGEILKDPESRDLEMCNRFIDTCYESDDYKEGRQAFMEKRKPLFKAR
;
A
#
# COMPACT_ATOMS: atom_id res chain seq x y z
N MET A 1 11.40 8.74 20.16
CA MET A 1 11.41 7.30 19.91
C MET A 1 10.23 6.98 18.99
N GLY A 2 10.48 6.56 17.75
CA GLY A 2 9.45 6.22 16.75
C GLY A 2 9.37 4.72 16.46
N LEU A 3 9.62 3.91 17.49
CA LEU A 3 9.74 2.45 17.37
C LEU A 3 8.39 1.75 17.19
N VAL A 4 7.32 2.33 17.75
CA VAL A 4 5.96 1.77 17.69
C VAL A 4 5.00 2.82 17.16
N ASN A 5 4.09 2.40 16.27
CA ASN A 5 3.06 3.29 15.73
C ASN A 5 1.85 3.43 16.67
N ARG A 6 1.55 2.38 17.46
CA ARG A 6 0.36 2.29 18.33
C ARG A 6 0.65 1.41 19.53
N VAL A 7 0.00 1.72 20.65
CA VAL A 7 -0.03 0.89 21.87
C VAL A 7 -1.48 0.71 22.24
N VAL A 8 -1.90 -0.54 22.48
CA VAL A 8 -3.27 -0.92 22.83
C VAL A 8 -3.25 -1.88 24.03
N PRO A 9 -4.35 -1.99 24.80
CA PRO A 9 -4.48 -3.05 25.80
C PRO A 9 -4.27 -4.43 25.18
N GLN A 10 -3.73 -5.36 25.96
CA GLN A 10 -3.38 -6.70 25.48
C GLN A 10 -4.60 -7.43 24.92
N GLU A 11 -5.74 -7.29 25.59
CA GLU A 11 -7.03 -7.86 25.21
C GLU A 11 -7.58 -7.32 23.88
N SER A 12 -7.15 -6.12 23.46
CA SER A 12 -7.58 -5.49 22.20
C SER A 12 -6.58 -5.69 21.06
N LEU A 13 -5.42 -6.32 21.32
CA LEU A 13 -4.34 -6.42 20.34
C LEU A 13 -4.78 -7.19 19.08
N GLU A 14 -5.45 -8.33 19.27
CA GLU A 14 -5.87 -9.19 18.16
C GLU A 14 -6.91 -8.50 17.27
N GLU A 15 -7.93 -7.89 17.87
CA GLU A 15 -8.95 -7.11 17.15
C GLU A 15 -8.31 -5.96 16.37
N TYR A 16 -7.38 -5.22 17.00
CA TYR A 16 -6.68 -4.12 16.36
C TYR A 16 -5.85 -4.58 15.16
N VAL A 17 -5.08 -5.67 15.32
CA VAL A 17 -4.24 -6.22 14.26
C VAL A 17 -5.09 -6.71 13.10
N ASN A 18 -6.19 -7.43 13.36
CA ASN A 18 -7.09 -7.91 12.31
C ASN A 18 -7.69 -6.77 11.50
N GLY A 19 -8.24 -5.74 12.17
CA GLY A 19 -8.75 -4.56 11.47
C GLY A 19 -7.67 -3.80 10.70
N TYR A 20 -6.44 -3.75 11.23
CA TYR A 20 -5.32 -3.12 10.52
C TYR A 20 -4.92 -3.89 9.26
N VAL A 21 -4.87 -5.22 9.33
CA VAL A 21 -4.59 -6.10 8.19
C VAL A 21 -5.70 -6.00 7.15
N GLU A 22 -6.96 -6.00 7.54
CA GLU A 22 -8.11 -5.82 6.63
C GLU A 22 -8.02 -4.49 5.88
N ASN A 23 -7.67 -3.41 6.59
CA ASN A 23 -7.48 -2.10 5.96
C ASN A 23 -6.37 -2.11 4.91
N ILE A 24 -5.26 -2.82 5.15
CA ILE A 24 -4.18 -2.95 4.17
C ILE A 24 -4.62 -3.85 3.01
N ALA A 25 -5.18 -5.01 3.31
CA ALA A 25 -5.61 -6.02 2.34
C ALA A 25 -6.73 -5.54 1.42
N GLY A 26 -7.52 -4.54 1.85
CA GLY A 26 -8.55 -3.90 1.03
C GLY A 26 -8.01 -2.96 -0.06
N ASN A 27 -6.70 -2.74 -0.16
CA ASN A 27 -6.09 -1.89 -1.20
C ASN A 27 -5.59 -2.69 -2.41
N ALA A 28 -5.33 -1.99 -3.52
CA ALA A 28 -4.74 -2.57 -4.72
C ALA A 28 -3.38 -3.23 -4.39
N PRO A 29 -3.23 -4.56 -4.56
CA PRO A 29 -2.03 -5.28 -4.15
C PRO A 29 -0.74 -4.76 -4.81
N LEU A 30 -0.81 -4.39 -6.09
CA LEU A 30 0.34 -3.82 -6.81
C LEU A 30 0.74 -2.46 -6.23
N THR A 31 -0.23 -1.62 -5.86
CA THR A 31 0.02 -0.32 -5.22
C THR A 31 0.68 -0.48 -3.85
N ILE A 32 0.20 -1.40 -3.01
CA ILE A 32 0.82 -1.66 -1.69
C ILE A 32 2.26 -2.14 -1.85
N ARG A 33 2.52 -3.02 -2.83
CA ARG A 33 3.86 -3.49 -3.15
C ARG A 33 4.77 -2.35 -3.60
N ALA A 34 4.32 -1.54 -4.55
CA ALA A 34 5.08 -0.40 -5.05
C ALA A 34 5.39 0.60 -3.93
N ALA A 35 4.39 0.96 -3.11
CA ALA A 35 4.57 1.87 -1.98
C ALA A 35 5.63 1.37 -1.00
N LYS A 36 5.63 0.08 -0.65
CA LYS A 36 6.63 -0.50 0.25
C LYS A 36 8.05 -0.43 -0.32
N ILE A 37 8.21 -0.69 -1.62
CA ILE A 37 9.50 -0.59 -2.31
C ILE A 37 10.00 0.85 -2.33
N VAL A 38 9.13 1.79 -2.74
CA VAL A 38 9.46 3.22 -2.81
C VAL A 38 9.85 3.78 -1.44
N ILE A 39 9.11 3.44 -0.38
CA ILE A 39 9.46 3.83 0.99
C ILE A 39 10.85 3.27 1.36
N GLY A 40 11.14 2.01 1.01
CA GLY A 40 12.45 1.40 1.23
C GLY A 40 13.59 2.17 0.54
N GLU A 41 13.39 2.61 -0.70
CA GLU A 41 14.37 3.43 -1.43
C GLU A 41 14.54 4.82 -0.81
N ILE A 42 13.45 5.48 -0.38
CA ILE A 42 13.50 6.81 0.24
C ILE A 42 14.32 6.80 1.53
N LEU A 43 14.31 5.70 2.28
CA LEU A 43 15.07 5.55 3.53
C LEU A 43 16.58 5.38 3.31
N LYS A 44 17.04 5.11 2.09
CA LYS A 44 18.47 5.07 1.77
C LYS A 44 19.05 6.48 1.63
N ASP A 45 20.38 6.57 1.70
CA ASP A 45 21.11 7.76 1.31
C ASP A 45 20.78 8.14 -0.14
N PRO A 46 20.65 9.44 -0.49
CA PRO A 46 20.22 9.89 -1.81
C PRO A 46 20.98 9.24 -2.98
N GLU A 47 22.29 9.09 -2.86
CA GLU A 47 23.17 8.51 -3.88
C GLU A 47 22.97 6.99 -4.08
N SER A 48 22.32 6.30 -3.12
CA SER A 48 22.11 4.85 -3.13
C SER A 48 20.68 4.44 -3.53
N ARG A 49 19.84 5.42 -3.90
CA ARG A 49 18.43 5.18 -4.26
C ARG A 49 18.33 4.74 -5.71
N ASP A 50 17.49 3.74 -5.97
CA ASP A 50 17.11 3.36 -7.33
C ASP A 50 15.76 4.01 -7.70
N LEU A 51 15.83 5.27 -8.14
CA LEU A 51 14.65 6.04 -8.55
C LEU A 51 14.04 5.50 -9.86
N GLU A 52 14.84 4.88 -10.72
CA GLU A 52 14.35 4.31 -11.96
C GLU A 52 13.49 3.08 -11.68
N MET A 53 13.92 2.21 -10.76
CA MET A 53 13.11 1.11 -10.26
C MET A 53 11.80 1.61 -9.63
N CYS A 54 11.86 2.67 -8.82
CA CYS A 54 10.65 3.26 -8.25
C CYS A 54 9.64 3.66 -9.35
N ASN A 55 10.11 4.37 -10.38
CA ASN A 55 9.26 4.79 -11.48
C ASN A 55 8.66 3.59 -12.23
N ARG A 56 9.44 2.54 -12.51
CA ARG A 56 8.90 1.31 -13.14
C ARG A 56 7.77 0.66 -12.33
N PHE A 57 7.88 0.62 -11.00
CA PHE A 57 6.80 0.09 -10.15
C PHE A 57 5.57 1.00 -10.13
N ILE A 58 5.77 2.32 -10.18
CA ILE A 58 4.68 3.31 -10.27
C ILE A 58 3.95 3.15 -11.61
N ASP A 59 4.68 3.06 -12.73
CA ASP A 59 4.11 2.88 -14.06
C ASP A 59 3.31 1.57 -14.15
N THR A 60 3.85 0.47 -13.61
CA THR A 60 3.14 -0.82 -13.52
C THR A 60 1.81 -0.68 -12.76
N CYS A 61 1.77 0.14 -11.71
CA CYS A 61 0.51 0.40 -11.00
C CYS A 61 -0.47 1.19 -11.87
N TYR A 62 -0.02 2.22 -12.59
CA TYR A 62 -0.89 3.02 -13.47
C TYR A 62 -1.48 2.21 -14.62
N GLU A 63 -0.75 1.23 -15.14
CA GLU A 63 -1.18 0.36 -16.23
C GLU A 63 -2.12 -0.77 -15.79
N SER A 64 -2.16 -1.07 -14.48
CA SER A 64 -2.95 -2.17 -13.90
C SER A 64 -4.46 -2.01 -14.06
N ASP A 65 -5.17 -3.14 -14.11
CA ASP A 65 -6.63 -3.16 -14.04
C ASP A 65 -7.12 -2.67 -12.67
N ASP A 66 -6.35 -2.92 -11.61
CA ASP A 66 -6.65 -2.41 -10.27
C ASP A 66 -6.69 -0.88 -10.21
N TYR A 67 -5.84 -0.18 -10.97
CA TYR A 67 -5.91 1.28 -11.04
C TYR A 67 -7.20 1.76 -11.72
N LYS A 68 -7.59 1.12 -12.82
CA LYS A 68 -8.86 1.44 -13.52
C LYS A 68 -10.05 1.19 -12.61
N GLU A 69 -10.09 0.03 -11.96
CA GLU A 69 -11.14 -0.37 -11.02
C GLU A 69 -11.20 0.57 -9.81
N GLY A 70 -10.05 0.93 -9.22
CA GLY A 70 -9.99 1.85 -8.09
C GLY A 70 -10.60 3.21 -8.42
N ARG A 71 -10.27 3.77 -9.59
CA ARG A 71 -10.89 5.03 -10.04
C ARG A 71 -12.38 4.86 -10.32
N GLN A 72 -12.78 3.78 -10.98
CA GLN A 72 -14.19 3.54 -11.30
C GLN A 72 -15.03 3.37 -10.03
N ALA A 73 -14.60 2.51 -9.11
CA ALA A 73 -15.26 2.28 -7.84
C ALA A 73 -15.38 3.55 -7.00
N PHE A 74 -14.34 4.40 -7.00
CA PHE A 74 -14.37 5.71 -6.35
C PHE A 74 -15.45 6.62 -6.96
N MET A 75 -15.51 6.73 -8.29
CA MET A 75 -16.53 7.52 -8.98
C MET A 75 -17.94 7.01 -8.74
N GLU A 76 -18.10 5.68 -8.67
CA GLU A 76 -19.37 4.99 -8.42
C GLU A 76 -19.73 4.88 -6.93
N LYS A 77 -18.88 5.38 -6.02
CA LYS A 77 -19.03 5.31 -4.55
C LYS A 77 -19.27 3.89 -4.02
N ARG A 78 -18.60 2.90 -4.62
CA ARG A 78 -18.64 1.49 -4.18
C ARG A 78 -17.28 1.02 -3.73
N LYS A 79 -17.23 -0.13 -3.05
CA LYS A 79 -15.96 -0.78 -2.73
C LYS A 79 -15.32 -1.32 -4.02
N PRO A 80 -14.00 -1.10 -4.21
CA PRO A 80 -13.28 -1.67 -5.35
C PRO A 80 -13.05 -3.18 -5.16
N LEU A 81 -12.96 -3.90 -6.28
CA LEU A 81 -12.66 -5.33 -6.35
C LEU A 81 -11.31 -5.55 -7.04
N PHE A 82 -10.24 -5.45 -6.27
CA PHE A 82 -8.87 -5.61 -6.79
C PHE A 82 -8.54 -7.08 -7.07
N LYS A 83 -7.78 -7.32 -8.15
CA LYS A 83 -7.43 -8.65 -8.68
C LYS A 83 -5.92 -8.83 -8.90
N ALA A 84 -5.10 -7.90 -8.42
CA ALA A 84 -3.64 -7.96 -8.45
C ALA A 84 -3.05 -8.03 -9.88
N ARG A 85 -3.65 -7.31 -10.82
CA ARG A 85 -3.20 -7.23 -12.22
C ARG A 85 -3.63 -5.91 -12.85
#